data_AF-A0A8E0IPM9-F1
#
_entry.id   AF-A0A8E0IPM9-F1
#
_cell.length_a   1.000
_cell.length_b   1.000
_cell.length_c   1.000
_cell.angle_alpha   90.00
_cell.angle_beta   90.00
_cell.angle_gamma   90.00
#
_symmetry.space_group_name_H-M   'P 1'
#
loop_
_entity.id
_entity.type
_entity.pdbx_description
1 polymer ?
#
loop_
_entity_poly.entity_id
_entity_poly.type
_entity_poly.pdbx_seq_one_letter_code
_entity_poly.pdbx_strand_id
1 'polypeptide(L)'
;MDATLQFFLLLASWCLMKAISNRKPWLVVVSFALIGVSFNIKMLQAFMILPALLLFFWLASNQKLWRRLGTLAIALVAMAVTTLAWPIQVDSTATSQRPYVGSSETNSELELAFGYNGTERLLGQTTGTGAAFPGMGTKSKTGSTGTAGTPPTGAKGTAPGGTTARKPTGTPGAGNTGKTPPAGTKMPGTKTGAAGKQPAVTTERGAGTGRKMPANFKKGTFKGGTRGRQGSQRGGAGGAFSIGTVGPLRLLQSDLGPQISWLLPAAIIGFISAFAYYLDRKRKWYQTTIQQNHLLFWLGWLIPVAGFFSIASFFHPYYMIMLAPPIAALFGIGTVTMFKQFKTDLKHWQAWLLPIAIVVTTGLQAWYVSLYYQWQPFLVIAGGLLGLILLFIGRTKAWCKTALGVAIAAIMAAPAFWSLTPTIAGSSAGIPSAGPSLLSSSGNGGLGNGTADSGLLKYVEKHQGNAKYLFATSNASTAAPYIIKSGKAVMAIGGFNGTDPAITLKQFKALVKKGDMKYYLSSGRSGNSKIEAWVTKVGKRLPQVNMAALHRPAR
;
A
#
# COMPACT_ATOMS: atom_id res chain seq x y z
N MET A 1 12.10 -4.84 9.72
CA MET A 1 11.05 -3.94 10.21
C MET A 1 9.75 -4.69 10.42
N ASP A 2 8.92 -4.95 9.41
CA ASP A 2 7.55 -5.47 9.64
C ASP A 2 7.48 -6.88 10.26
N ALA A 3 8.35 -7.82 9.86
CA ALA A 3 8.48 -9.10 10.54
C ALA A 3 8.99 -8.95 11.99
N THR A 4 9.89 -7.98 12.22
CA THR A 4 10.40 -7.60 13.55
C THR A 4 9.27 -7.07 14.43
N LEU A 5 8.38 -6.23 13.89
CA LEU A 5 7.17 -5.78 14.57
C LEU A 5 6.29 -6.97 14.96
N GLN A 6 5.95 -7.87 14.02
CA GLN A 6 5.10 -9.03 14.34
C GLN A 6 5.71 -9.92 15.43
N PHE A 7 7.04 -10.11 15.45
CA PHE A 7 7.72 -10.82 16.53
C PHE A 7 7.49 -10.17 17.90
N PHE A 8 7.69 -8.86 18.03
CA PHE A 8 7.50 -8.17 19.31
C PHE A 8 6.02 -8.09 19.74
N LEU A 9 5.08 -7.91 18.81
CA LEU A 9 3.64 -7.96 19.09
C LEU A 9 3.18 -9.35 19.55
N LEU A 10 3.69 -10.42 18.93
CA LEU A 10 3.43 -11.81 19.34
C LEU A 10 4.09 -12.14 20.69
N LEU A 11 5.31 -11.67 20.94
CA LEU A 11 5.99 -11.85 22.22
C LEU A 11 5.27 -11.11 23.34
N ALA A 12 4.81 -9.87 23.12
CA ALA A 12 3.95 -9.13 24.04
C ALA A 12 2.67 -9.92 24.35
N SER A 13 1.98 -10.41 23.31
CA SER A 13 0.76 -11.21 23.44
C SER A 13 0.99 -12.49 24.25
N TRP A 14 2.09 -13.21 23.99
CA TRP A 14 2.51 -14.39 24.73
C TRP A 14 2.83 -14.08 26.20
N CYS A 15 3.56 -12.99 26.46
CA CYS A 15 3.84 -12.50 27.82
C CYS A 15 2.54 -12.22 28.58
N LEU A 16 1.56 -11.55 27.97
CA LEU A 16 0.27 -11.29 28.62
C LEU A 16 -0.52 -12.58 28.92
N MET A 17 -0.57 -13.51 27.96
CA MET A 17 -1.22 -14.81 28.18
C MET A 17 -0.54 -15.59 29.31
N LYS A 18 0.81 -15.65 29.34
CA LYS A 18 1.58 -16.26 30.44
C LYS A 18 1.41 -15.53 31.77
N ALA A 19 1.28 -14.20 31.77
CA ALA A 19 1.03 -13.40 32.97
C ALA A 19 -0.27 -13.84 33.66
N ILE A 20 -1.32 -14.07 32.87
CA ILE A 20 -2.65 -14.44 33.37
C ILE A 20 -2.68 -15.93 33.75
N SER A 21 -2.24 -16.84 32.88
CA SER A 21 -2.23 -18.29 33.17
C SER A 21 -1.38 -18.63 34.40
N ASN A 22 -0.19 -18.02 34.53
CA ASN A 22 0.75 -18.33 35.60
C ASN A 22 0.60 -17.38 36.81
N ARG A 23 -0.39 -16.47 36.81
CA ARG A 23 -0.62 -15.44 37.84
C ARG A 23 0.62 -14.56 38.15
N LYS A 24 1.46 -14.28 37.13
CA LYS A 24 2.69 -13.47 37.24
C LYS A 24 2.45 -12.03 36.74
N PRO A 25 2.08 -11.05 37.59
CA PRO A 25 1.68 -9.72 37.15
C PRO A 25 2.79 -8.93 36.45
N TRP A 26 4.07 -9.17 36.77
CA TRP A 26 5.20 -8.51 36.12
C TRP A 26 5.28 -8.80 34.62
N LEU A 27 4.77 -9.94 34.14
CA LEU A 27 4.68 -10.24 32.71
C LEU A 27 3.64 -9.38 31.97
N VAL A 28 2.70 -8.74 32.69
CA VAL A 28 1.82 -7.69 32.11
C VAL A 28 2.66 -6.43 31.83
N VAL A 29 3.52 -6.05 32.77
CA VAL A 29 4.43 -4.90 32.62
C VAL A 29 5.40 -5.13 31.45
N VAL A 30 5.99 -6.33 31.36
CA VAL A 30 6.84 -6.73 30.21
C VAL A 30 6.04 -6.76 28.91
N SER A 31 4.82 -7.29 28.89
CA SER A 31 3.96 -7.27 27.70
C SER A 31 3.75 -5.85 27.16
N PHE A 32 3.43 -4.90 28.03
CA PHE A 32 3.16 -3.53 27.62
C PHE A 32 4.45 -2.77 27.27
N ALA A 33 5.56 -3.01 27.97
CA ALA A 33 6.89 -2.50 27.60
C ALA A 33 7.32 -2.99 26.20
N LEU A 34 7.02 -4.24 25.83
CA LEU A 34 7.29 -4.78 24.49
C LEU A 34 6.42 -4.12 23.40
N ILE A 35 5.25 -3.56 23.73
CA ILE A 35 4.48 -2.72 22.80
C ILE A 35 5.12 -1.33 22.64
N GLY A 36 5.74 -0.78 23.68
CA GLY A 36 6.54 0.43 23.55
C GLY A 36 7.84 0.21 22.75
N VAL A 37 8.49 -0.95 22.89
CA VAL A 37 9.56 -1.37 21.96
C VAL A 37 9.02 -1.50 20.53
N SER A 38 7.84 -2.09 20.35
CA SER A 38 7.19 -2.22 19.03
C SER A 38 6.87 -0.87 18.37
N PHE A 39 6.53 0.15 19.17
CA PHE A 39 6.35 1.52 18.67
C PHE A 39 7.64 2.04 18.02
N ASN A 40 8.81 1.81 18.61
CA ASN A 40 10.08 2.24 17.99
C ASN A 40 10.45 1.43 16.71
N ILE A 41 9.69 0.39 16.36
CA ILE A 41 9.83 -0.37 15.11
C ILE A 41 8.88 0.16 14.01
N LYS A 42 7.70 0.68 14.37
CA LYS A 42 6.63 1.04 13.40
C LYS A 42 5.64 2.13 13.84
N MET A 43 6.03 2.98 14.80
CA MET A 43 5.24 4.04 15.42
C MET A 43 3.82 3.56 15.80
N LEU A 44 2.79 4.37 15.57
CA LEU A 44 1.41 4.08 15.98
C LEU A 44 0.79 2.83 15.33
N GLN A 45 1.38 2.27 14.27
CA GLN A 45 0.96 0.97 13.73
C GLN A 45 1.10 -0.15 14.79
N ALA A 46 2.09 -0.04 15.69
CA ALA A 46 2.27 -0.98 16.80
C ALA A 46 1.13 -0.92 17.84
N PHE A 47 0.50 0.24 18.01
CA PHE A 47 -0.55 0.46 19.01
C PHE A 47 -1.92 -0.07 18.59
N MET A 48 -2.09 -0.49 17.33
CA MET A 48 -3.37 -1.00 16.82
C MET A 48 -3.85 -2.29 17.53
N ILE A 49 -2.94 -3.00 18.21
CA ILE A 49 -3.24 -4.17 19.06
C ILE A 49 -3.73 -3.81 20.47
N LEU A 50 -3.50 -2.58 20.96
CA LEU A 50 -3.76 -2.22 22.37
C LEU A 50 -5.20 -2.51 22.85
N PRO A 51 -6.26 -2.27 22.05
CA PRO A 51 -7.61 -2.67 22.43
C PRO A 51 -7.74 -4.17 22.74
N ALA A 52 -7.04 -5.04 22.00
CA ALA A 52 -7.02 -6.49 22.22
C ALA A 52 -6.37 -6.86 23.56
N LEU A 53 -5.18 -6.29 23.83
CA LEU A 53 -4.42 -6.56 25.06
C LEU A 53 -5.16 -6.04 26.30
N LEU A 54 -5.73 -4.84 26.22
CA LEU A 54 -6.54 -4.24 27.29
C LEU A 54 -7.79 -5.07 27.57
N LEU A 55 -8.54 -5.45 26.52
CA LEU A 55 -9.74 -6.28 26.65
C LEU A 55 -9.42 -7.66 27.23
N PHE A 56 -8.36 -8.31 26.73
CA PHE A 56 -7.96 -9.63 27.23
C PHE A 56 -7.49 -9.59 28.68
N PHE A 57 -6.69 -8.58 29.07
CA PHE A 57 -6.32 -8.39 30.47
C PHE A 57 -7.57 -8.16 31.35
N TRP A 58 -8.51 -7.33 30.90
CA TRP A 58 -9.73 -7.04 31.66
C TRP A 58 -10.65 -8.25 31.84
N LEU A 59 -10.82 -9.08 30.81
CA LEU A 59 -11.70 -10.24 30.84
C LEU A 59 -11.07 -11.48 31.50
N ALA A 60 -9.76 -11.69 31.38
CA ALA A 60 -9.10 -12.92 31.85
C ALA A 60 -8.33 -12.76 33.17
N SER A 61 -8.07 -11.53 33.64
CA SER A 61 -7.35 -11.30 34.91
C SER A 61 -8.23 -11.53 36.13
N ASN A 62 -7.99 -12.63 36.85
CA ASN A 62 -8.65 -12.97 38.14
C ASN A 62 -8.18 -12.10 39.33
N GLN A 63 -7.57 -10.93 39.09
CA GLN A 63 -7.16 -10.00 40.15
C GLN A 63 -8.34 -9.18 40.67
N LYS A 64 -8.37 -8.92 41.99
CA LYS A 64 -9.26 -7.91 42.61
C LYS A 64 -9.06 -6.54 41.92
N LEU A 65 -10.14 -5.78 41.74
CA LEU A 65 -10.17 -4.55 40.93
C LEU A 65 -8.98 -3.60 41.16
N TRP A 66 -8.69 -3.23 42.41
CA TRP A 66 -7.58 -2.33 42.74
C TRP A 66 -6.19 -2.87 42.33
N ARG A 67 -5.95 -4.18 42.47
CA ARG A 67 -4.71 -4.81 42.00
C ARG A 67 -4.64 -4.87 40.47
N ARG A 68 -5.79 -5.09 39.81
CA ARG A 68 -5.91 -5.04 38.35
C ARG A 68 -5.58 -3.66 37.80
N LEU A 69 -6.14 -2.61 38.41
CA LEU A 69 -5.86 -1.20 38.07
C LEU A 69 -4.40 -0.84 38.32
N GLY A 70 -3.84 -1.19 39.49
CA GLY A 70 -2.42 -0.94 39.80
C GLY A 70 -1.46 -1.66 38.84
N THR A 71 -1.71 -2.94 38.53
CA THR A 71 -0.92 -3.69 37.54
C THR A 71 -0.98 -3.02 36.16
N LEU A 72 -2.16 -2.56 35.74
CA LEU A 72 -2.34 -1.88 34.46
C LEU A 72 -1.67 -0.50 34.42
N ALA A 73 -1.74 0.27 35.50
CA ALA A 73 -1.08 1.58 35.59
C ALA A 73 0.45 1.44 35.45
N ILE A 74 1.06 0.50 36.18
CA ILE A 74 2.51 0.22 36.07
C ILE A 74 2.87 -0.27 34.65
N ALA A 75 2.03 -1.11 34.05
CA ALA A 75 2.23 -1.59 32.68
C ALA A 75 2.15 -0.46 31.63
N LEU A 76 1.18 0.46 31.77
CA LEU A 76 1.04 1.63 30.89
C LEU A 76 2.21 2.62 31.08
N VAL A 77 2.71 2.82 32.29
CA VAL A 77 3.93 3.61 32.54
C VAL A 77 5.15 2.98 31.86
N ALA A 78 5.34 1.66 31.98
CA ALA A 78 6.45 0.96 31.32
C ALA A 78 6.36 1.02 29.78
N MET A 79 5.14 0.96 29.23
CA MET A 79 4.90 1.22 27.79
C MET A 79 5.25 2.65 27.41
N ALA A 80 4.79 3.65 28.16
CA ALA A 80 5.06 5.06 27.85
C ALA A 80 6.57 5.36 27.88
N VAL A 81 7.30 4.85 28.89
CA VAL A 81 8.76 4.98 28.98
C VAL A 81 9.45 4.34 27.77
N THR A 82 9.12 3.10 27.41
CA THR A 82 9.75 2.43 26.27
C THR A 82 9.35 3.04 24.92
N THR A 83 8.11 3.51 24.76
CA THR A 83 7.64 4.27 23.58
C THR A 83 8.41 5.57 23.39
N LEU A 84 8.60 6.35 24.45
CA LEU A 84 9.11 7.72 24.35
C LEU A 84 10.64 7.83 24.43
N ALA A 85 11.33 6.79 24.90
CA ALA A 85 12.78 6.80 25.12
C ALA A 85 13.59 7.26 23.89
N TRP A 86 13.29 6.74 22.69
CA TRP A 86 13.99 7.13 21.46
C TRP A 86 13.51 8.49 20.90
N PRO A 87 12.20 8.76 20.71
CA PRO A 87 11.75 10.07 20.22
C PRO A 87 12.20 11.24 21.08
N ILE A 88 12.16 11.11 22.42
CA ILE A 88 12.66 12.18 23.32
C ILE A 88 14.18 12.33 23.19
N GLN A 89 14.94 11.24 23.08
CA GLN A 89 16.40 11.30 22.90
C GLN A 89 16.78 11.98 21.57
N VAL A 90 16.06 11.71 20.49
CA VAL A 90 16.26 12.39 19.19
C VAL A 90 15.88 13.87 19.31
N ASP A 91 14.68 14.18 19.79
CA ASP A 91 14.15 15.55 19.73
C ASP A 91 14.85 16.50 20.70
N SER A 92 15.34 16.01 21.85
CA SER A 92 16.20 16.76 22.78
C SER A 92 17.65 16.91 22.31
N THR A 93 18.12 16.08 21.38
CA THR A 93 19.47 16.24 20.79
C THR A 93 19.48 17.45 19.85
N ALA A 94 20.44 18.36 20.08
CA ALA A 94 20.57 19.59 19.31
C ALA A 94 20.64 19.34 17.79
N THR A 95 19.91 20.14 17.01
CA THR A 95 19.75 19.94 15.55
C THR A 95 21.04 20.07 14.73
N SER A 96 22.12 20.59 15.31
CA SER A 96 23.48 20.60 14.74
C SER A 96 24.27 19.31 14.97
N GLN A 97 23.82 18.44 15.87
CA GLN A 97 24.49 17.20 16.31
C GLN A 97 23.76 15.92 15.85
N ARG A 98 22.65 16.04 15.13
CA ARG A 98 21.88 14.90 14.59
C ARG A 98 21.48 15.09 13.13
N PRO A 99 21.19 13.99 12.39
CA PRO A 99 20.53 14.05 11.08
C PRO A 99 19.14 14.71 11.16
N TYR A 100 18.63 15.11 9.99
CA TYR A 100 17.25 15.56 9.86
C TYR A 100 16.27 14.37 9.91
N VAL A 101 15.18 14.50 10.66
CA VAL A 101 14.09 13.53 10.75
C VAL A 101 13.24 13.62 9.47
N GLY A 102 13.50 12.73 8.51
CA GLY A 102 12.80 12.71 7.22
C GLY A 102 11.28 12.48 7.36
N SER A 103 10.50 13.05 6.44
CA SER A 103 9.03 13.11 6.49
C SER A 103 8.45 13.83 7.71
N SER A 104 9.22 14.74 8.33
CA SER A 104 8.74 15.77 9.26
C SER A 104 9.02 17.16 8.71
N GLU A 105 8.27 18.18 9.14
CA GLU A 105 8.47 19.58 8.74
C GLU A 105 9.20 20.40 9.82
N THR A 106 9.17 19.96 11.08
CA THR A 106 9.80 20.61 12.25
C THR A 106 11.08 19.93 12.74
N ASN A 107 11.55 18.88 12.04
CA ASN A 107 12.70 18.05 12.43
C ASN A 107 12.47 17.25 13.74
N SER A 108 11.28 16.68 13.91
CA SER A 108 10.85 15.98 15.13
C SER A 108 10.41 14.53 14.86
N GLU A 109 10.93 13.60 15.66
CA GLU A 109 10.54 12.19 15.68
C GLU A 109 9.12 12.02 16.26
N LEU A 110 8.73 12.87 17.22
CA LEU A 110 7.35 12.92 17.74
C LEU A 110 6.36 13.40 16.65
N GLU A 111 6.71 14.42 15.87
CA GLU A 111 5.91 14.84 14.70
C GLU A 111 5.77 13.70 13.68
N LEU A 112 6.89 13.05 13.32
CA LEU A 112 6.92 11.91 12.40
C LEU A 112 6.05 10.73 12.91
N ALA A 113 6.03 10.49 14.23
CA ALA A 113 5.29 9.39 14.83
C ALA A 113 3.77 9.65 14.92
N PHE A 114 3.36 10.84 15.36
CA PHE A 114 1.94 11.18 15.61
C PHE A 114 1.24 11.84 14.41
N GLY A 115 1.99 12.51 13.53
CA GLY A 115 1.53 13.06 12.25
C GLY A 115 1.57 12.00 11.14
N TYR A 116 2.65 11.98 10.36
CA TYR A 116 2.81 11.15 9.15
C TYR A 116 2.54 9.65 9.37
N ASN A 117 3.02 9.07 10.47
CA ASN A 117 2.78 7.65 10.81
C ASN A 117 1.56 7.43 11.73
N GLY A 118 0.78 8.49 11.98
CA GLY A 118 -0.34 8.51 12.89
C GLY A 118 -1.60 9.07 12.27
N THR A 119 -1.99 10.27 12.71
CA THR A 119 -3.28 10.90 12.40
C THR A 119 -3.48 11.15 10.90
N GLU A 120 -2.43 11.50 10.15
CA GLU A 120 -2.50 11.71 8.70
C GLU A 120 -2.96 10.46 7.94
N ARG A 121 -2.61 9.26 8.43
CA ARG A 121 -3.01 7.98 7.80
C ARG A 121 -4.53 7.85 7.69
N LEU A 122 -5.28 8.51 8.59
CA LEU A 122 -6.73 8.60 8.55
C LEU A 122 -7.19 9.90 7.87
N LEU A 123 -6.71 11.05 8.36
CA LEU A 123 -7.24 12.38 8.03
C LEU A 123 -6.83 12.90 6.62
N GLY A 124 -5.80 12.30 6.02
CA GLY A 124 -5.16 12.76 4.79
C GLY A 124 -3.72 13.18 5.04
N GLN A 125 -2.87 13.01 4.02
CA GLN A 125 -1.44 13.35 4.12
C GLN A 125 -1.22 14.85 4.02
N THR A 126 -0.43 15.40 4.94
CA THR A 126 0.02 16.81 4.96
C THR A 126 1.54 16.92 4.90
N THR A 127 2.27 16.09 5.64
CA THR A 127 3.75 16.09 5.68
C THR A 127 4.37 15.13 4.66
N GLY A 128 5.58 15.43 4.18
CA GLY A 128 6.26 14.59 3.17
C GLY A 128 5.54 14.49 1.81
N THR A 129 4.70 15.47 1.49
CA THR A 129 3.71 15.49 0.38
C THR A 129 4.30 15.88 -0.98
N GLY A 130 5.40 15.24 -1.38
CA GLY A 130 6.01 15.48 -2.70
C GLY A 130 5.14 15.02 -3.87
N ALA A 131 5.54 15.38 -5.09
CA ALA A 131 4.80 15.07 -6.33
C ALA A 131 4.86 13.57 -6.77
N ALA A 132 5.02 12.66 -5.80
CA ALA A 132 4.59 11.28 -5.90
C ALA A 132 3.23 11.19 -5.17
N PHE A 133 2.10 10.90 -5.82
CA PHE A 133 1.93 10.15 -7.06
C PHE A 133 0.71 10.66 -7.85
N PRO A 134 0.62 10.38 -9.17
CA PRO A 134 -0.63 10.54 -9.92
C PRO A 134 -1.79 9.82 -9.23
N GLY A 135 -2.98 10.43 -9.22
CA GLY A 135 -4.20 9.86 -8.64
C GLY A 135 -4.36 10.05 -7.13
N MET A 136 -3.43 10.71 -6.43
CA MET A 136 -3.71 11.23 -5.08
C MET A 136 -4.75 12.36 -5.20
N GLY A 137 -5.97 12.11 -4.71
CA GLY A 137 -7.13 12.97 -4.99
C GLY A 137 -7.06 14.34 -4.29
N THR A 138 -6.51 15.34 -4.97
CA THR A 138 -6.34 16.70 -4.44
C THR A 138 -7.67 17.46 -4.29
N LYS A 139 -8.44 17.13 -3.24
CA LYS A 139 -9.44 18.05 -2.67
C LYS A 139 -8.72 19.18 -1.93
N SER A 140 -8.06 20.06 -2.70
CA SER A 140 -7.62 21.35 -2.20
C SER A 140 -8.85 22.10 -1.69
N LYS A 141 -8.88 22.41 -0.38
CA LYS A 141 -9.82 23.38 0.16
C LYS A 141 -9.32 24.78 -0.22
N THR A 142 -9.50 25.17 -1.48
CA THR A 142 -9.54 26.58 -1.88
C THR A 142 -10.80 27.20 -1.29
N GLY A 143 -10.73 27.53 0.00
CA GLY A 143 -11.74 28.34 0.68
C GLY A 143 -11.67 29.76 0.15
N SER A 144 -12.36 30.02 -0.96
CA SER A 144 -12.57 31.38 -1.45
C SER A 144 -13.47 32.12 -0.46
N THR A 145 -12.86 32.80 0.51
CA THR A 145 -13.55 33.80 1.34
C THR A 145 -13.98 34.94 0.42
N GLY A 146 -15.20 34.86 -0.10
CA GLY A 146 -15.81 35.86 -0.95
C GLY A 146 -16.18 37.10 -0.14
N THR A 147 -15.19 37.95 0.16
CA THR A 147 -15.43 39.26 0.76
C THR A 147 -16.05 40.16 -0.31
N ALA A 148 -17.32 40.53 -0.16
CA ALA A 148 -17.99 41.43 -1.08
C ALA A 148 -17.39 42.84 -0.97
N GLY A 149 -16.64 43.26 -2.00
CA GLY A 149 -16.07 44.60 -2.11
C GLY A 149 -16.82 45.45 -3.13
N THR A 150 -17.39 46.57 -2.69
CA THR A 150 -18.12 47.53 -3.53
C THR A 150 -17.18 48.21 -4.54
N PRO A 151 -17.56 48.38 -5.82
CA PRO A 151 -16.70 48.99 -6.83
C PRO A 151 -16.66 50.53 -6.71
N PRO A 152 -15.48 51.17 -6.74
CA PRO A 152 -15.35 52.63 -6.91
C PRO A 152 -15.49 53.04 -8.39
N THR A 153 -15.87 54.30 -8.63
CA THR A 153 -16.24 54.83 -9.96
C THR A 153 -15.33 56.00 -10.42
N GLY A 154 -15.02 56.03 -11.73
CA GLY A 154 -14.35 57.16 -12.40
C GLY A 154 -12.80 57.13 -12.41
N ALA A 155 -12.09 57.81 -13.33
CA ALA A 155 -12.56 58.54 -14.52
C ALA A 155 -11.45 58.83 -15.57
N LYS A 156 -11.86 58.89 -16.85
CA LYS A 156 -11.31 59.65 -18.02
C LYS A 156 -9.86 59.46 -18.55
N GLY A 157 -9.77 59.27 -19.88
CA GLY A 157 -8.66 59.66 -20.78
C GLY A 157 -7.66 58.54 -21.15
N THR A 158 -7.17 58.38 -22.39
CA THR A 158 -7.48 59.00 -23.71
C THR A 158 -7.13 58.01 -24.85
N ALA A 159 -7.64 58.22 -26.07
CA ALA A 159 -7.33 57.45 -27.31
C ALA A 159 -6.75 58.39 -28.40
N PRO A 160 -6.18 57.91 -29.53
CA PRO A 160 -6.88 57.22 -30.63
C PRO A 160 -6.12 55.95 -31.15
N GLY A 161 -6.52 55.18 -32.16
CA GLY A 161 -7.69 55.10 -33.07
C GLY A 161 -7.39 54.05 -34.17
N GLY A 162 -8.31 53.54 -35.01
CA GLY A 162 -9.78 53.70 -35.12
C GLY A 162 -10.34 52.88 -36.32
N THR A 163 -11.65 52.98 -36.59
CA THR A 163 -12.39 52.55 -37.82
C THR A 163 -12.40 51.04 -38.20
N THR A 164 -13.50 50.40 -38.66
CA THR A 164 -14.89 50.84 -38.94
C THR A 164 -15.89 49.66 -38.99
N ALA A 165 -17.13 49.87 -38.50
CA ALA A 165 -18.45 49.38 -38.99
C ALA A 165 -18.70 47.87 -39.33
N ARG A 166 -19.90 47.28 -39.21
CA ARG A 166 -21.25 47.73 -38.78
C ARG A 166 -22.06 46.55 -38.19
N LYS A 167 -23.02 46.82 -37.29
CA LYS A 167 -24.11 45.92 -36.79
C LYS A 167 -25.33 45.93 -37.76
N PRO A 168 -26.44 45.18 -37.53
CA PRO A 168 -26.80 44.20 -36.47
C PRO A 168 -27.01 42.78 -37.08
N THR A 169 -27.86 41.80 -36.69
CA THR A 169 -29.01 41.65 -35.74
C THR A 169 -29.28 40.15 -35.44
N GLY A 170 -30.07 39.81 -34.41
CA GLY A 170 -30.99 38.65 -34.46
C GLY A 170 -30.71 37.41 -33.58
N THR A 171 -31.40 37.31 -32.45
CA THR A 171 -31.67 36.10 -31.64
C THR A 171 -33.19 35.83 -31.60
N PRO A 172 -33.75 34.73 -31.04
CA PRO A 172 -33.21 33.39 -30.69
C PRO A 172 -34.13 32.21 -31.17
N GLY A 173 -33.80 30.96 -30.80
CA GLY A 173 -34.69 29.77 -30.86
C GLY A 173 -33.90 28.48 -31.22
N ALA A 174 -33.90 27.34 -30.50
CA ALA A 174 -34.89 26.58 -29.71
C ALA A 174 -35.76 25.60 -30.53
N GLY A 175 -35.89 24.34 -30.07
CA GLY A 175 -36.54 23.22 -30.79
C GLY A 175 -35.53 22.38 -31.58
N ASN A 176 -34.91 21.29 -31.11
CA ASN A 176 -35.35 20.09 -30.36
C ASN A 176 -35.93 18.95 -31.24
N THR A 177 -35.34 17.76 -31.14
CA THR A 177 -35.84 16.41 -31.55
C THR A 177 -36.44 16.19 -32.96
N GLY A 178 -35.82 15.32 -33.79
CA GLY A 178 -36.40 14.92 -35.09
C GLY A 178 -35.73 13.76 -35.86
N LYS A 179 -35.88 12.53 -35.37
CA LYS A 179 -35.78 11.20 -36.06
C LYS A 179 -35.05 11.08 -37.43
N THR A 180 -33.94 10.34 -37.38
CA THR A 180 -33.37 9.41 -38.39
C THR A 180 -34.36 8.55 -39.21
N PRO A 181 -33.96 7.91 -40.34
CA PRO A 181 -32.79 8.15 -41.22
C PRO A 181 -33.27 8.43 -42.70
N PRO A 182 -33.22 7.60 -43.78
CA PRO A 182 -32.59 6.28 -44.09
C PRO A 182 -31.56 6.25 -45.27
N ALA A 183 -30.82 5.14 -45.35
CA ALA A 183 -30.23 4.44 -46.52
C ALA A 183 -29.86 5.15 -47.86
N GLY A 184 -28.55 5.07 -48.19
CA GLY A 184 -28.05 4.80 -49.56
C GLY A 184 -27.52 5.99 -50.39
N THR A 185 -26.52 5.85 -51.27
CA THR A 185 -25.64 4.69 -51.56
C THR A 185 -24.35 5.13 -52.29
N LYS A 186 -23.29 4.28 -52.24
CA LYS A 186 -22.08 4.26 -53.10
C LYS A 186 -21.01 5.37 -52.96
N MET A 187 -19.74 4.93 -52.98
CA MET A 187 -18.51 5.67 -53.34
C MET A 187 -18.33 5.66 -54.90
N PRO A 188 -17.24 6.14 -55.56
CA PRO A 188 -15.97 6.71 -55.06
C PRO A 188 -15.37 7.92 -55.84
N GLY A 189 -14.17 8.40 -55.41
CA GLY A 189 -13.24 9.27 -56.17
C GLY A 189 -12.60 10.36 -55.29
N THR A 190 -11.27 10.46 -55.03
CA THR A 190 -10.09 10.78 -55.90
C THR A 190 -10.14 12.19 -56.51
N LYS A 191 -9.17 13.11 -56.39
CA LYS A 191 -7.85 13.21 -55.66
C LYS A 191 -7.85 14.55 -54.84
N THR A 192 -6.83 15.05 -54.13
CA THR A 192 -5.38 14.76 -53.92
C THR A 192 -5.06 15.06 -52.42
N GLY A 193 -3.92 15.51 -51.86
CA GLY A 193 -2.52 15.81 -52.24
C GLY A 193 -1.84 16.60 -51.10
N ALA A 194 -0.82 16.03 -50.42
CA ALA A 194 0.61 16.42 -50.49
C ALA A 194 1.04 17.64 -49.61
N ALA A 195 2.23 17.70 -48.98
CA ALA A 195 3.25 16.70 -48.64
C ALA A 195 4.29 17.27 -47.61
N GLY A 196 5.10 16.40 -46.96
CA GLY A 196 6.26 16.75 -46.10
C GLY A 196 6.37 15.83 -44.87
N LYS A 197 7.17 14.75 -44.89
CA LYS A 197 8.60 14.64 -44.46
C LYS A 197 8.81 14.99 -42.97
N GLN A 198 9.57 14.23 -42.16
CA GLN A 198 10.75 13.37 -42.44
C GLN A 198 10.94 12.28 -41.32
N PRO A 199 12.11 11.61 -41.19
CA PRO A 199 12.47 10.28 -41.71
C PRO A 199 12.26 9.09 -40.73
N ALA A 200 12.62 7.88 -41.17
CA ALA A 200 12.68 6.65 -40.37
C ALA A 200 14.12 6.12 -40.19
N VAL A 201 14.33 5.25 -39.19
CA VAL A 201 15.56 4.46 -38.99
C VAL A 201 15.19 3.01 -38.69
N THR A 202 15.93 2.06 -39.27
CA THR A 202 15.75 0.61 -39.13
C THR A 202 16.64 0.01 -38.03
N THR A 203 16.20 -1.12 -37.47
CA THR A 203 17.07 -2.06 -36.74
C THR A 203 16.66 -3.49 -37.06
N GLU A 204 17.63 -4.35 -37.33
CA GLU A 204 17.43 -5.73 -37.76
C GLU A 204 17.09 -6.67 -36.59
N ARG A 205 16.61 -7.87 -36.90
CA ARG A 205 16.54 -9.00 -35.96
C ARG A 205 17.28 -10.20 -36.53
N GLY A 206 18.26 -10.69 -35.78
CA GLY A 206 19.00 -11.91 -36.10
C GLY A 206 18.11 -13.15 -36.13
N ALA A 207 18.51 -14.13 -36.93
CA ALA A 207 17.77 -15.38 -37.14
C ALA A 207 17.88 -16.35 -35.94
N GLY A 208 16.88 -17.23 -35.79
CA GLY A 208 16.84 -18.23 -34.72
C GLY A 208 15.87 -19.38 -35.00
N THR A 209 16.34 -20.40 -35.73
CA THR A 209 15.79 -21.77 -35.82
C THR A 209 14.27 -21.94 -35.94
N GLY A 210 13.77 -22.19 -37.16
CA GLY A 210 12.38 -22.62 -37.37
C GLY A 210 12.14 -24.10 -37.10
N ARG A 211 10.89 -24.47 -36.76
CA ARG A 211 10.41 -25.86 -36.73
C ARG A 211 9.04 -25.91 -37.42
N LYS A 212 8.93 -26.66 -38.52
CA LYS A 212 7.68 -26.78 -39.31
C LYS A 212 6.62 -27.55 -38.52
N MET A 213 5.37 -27.09 -38.57
CA MET A 213 4.18 -27.89 -38.28
C MET A 213 3.52 -28.34 -39.60
N PRO A 214 3.01 -29.57 -39.73
CA PRO A 214 2.27 -30.00 -40.93
C PRO A 214 0.92 -29.30 -41.05
N ALA A 215 0.48 -29.04 -42.28
CA ALA A 215 -0.90 -28.65 -42.57
C ALA A 215 -1.76 -29.89 -42.76
N ASN A 216 -2.80 -30.07 -41.93
CA ASN A 216 -4.10 -30.67 -42.29
C ASN A 216 -4.98 -30.86 -41.05
N PHE A 217 -6.01 -30.01 -40.88
CA PHE A 217 -7.35 -30.43 -40.41
C PHE A 217 -8.40 -29.40 -40.85
N LYS A 218 -9.63 -29.85 -41.13
CA LYS A 218 -10.63 -29.08 -41.87
C LYS A 218 -11.35 -28.02 -41.02
N LYS A 219 -11.84 -26.95 -41.68
CA LYS A 219 -12.79 -25.99 -41.10
C LYS A 219 -14.06 -26.70 -40.63
N GLY A 220 -14.43 -26.53 -39.35
CA GLY A 220 -15.78 -26.79 -38.84
C GLY A 220 -16.52 -25.46 -38.64
N THR A 221 -17.75 -25.36 -39.15
CA THR A 221 -18.48 -24.08 -39.25
C THR A 221 -19.29 -23.77 -37.98
N PHE A 222 -18.75 -22.93 -37.09
CA PHE A 222 -19.52 -22.36 -35.97
C PHE A 222 -19.78 -20.87 -36.18
N LYS A 223 -21.08 -20.48 -36.24
CA LYS A 223 -21.54 -19.08 -36.21
C LYS A 223 -21.40 -18.49 -34.79
N GLY A 224 -20.17 -18.30 -34.33
CA GLY A 224 -19.88 -17.51 -33.13
C GLY A 224 -19.95 -16.02 -33.45
N GLY A 225 -21.03 -15.34 -33.02
CA GLY A 225 -21.20 -13.91 -33.29
C GLY A 225 -20.11 -13.07 -32.63
N THR A 226 -19.37 -12.30 -33.43
CA THR A 226 -18.32 -11.38 -32.97
C THR A 226 -18.91 -10.17 -32.24
N ARG A 227 -19.38 -10.39 -31.01
CA ARG A 227 -19.36 -9.35 -29.99
C ARG A 227 -17.91 -9.01 -29.74
N GLY A 228 -17.40 -7.98 -30.43
CA GLY A 228 -16.12 -7.38 -30.14
C GLY A 228 -16.12 -6.95 -28.69
N ARG A 229 -15.48 -7.75 -27.82
CA ARG A 229 -15.41 -7.48 -26.39
C ARG A 229 -14.42 -6.35 -26.21
N GLN A 230 -14.90 -5.13 -26.41
CA GLN A 230 -14.26 -3.89 -26.01
C GLN A 230 -14.08 -3.96 -24.49
N GLY A 231 -13.00 -4.60 -24.07
CA GLY A 231 -12.60 -4.78 -22.68
C GLY A 231 -12.24 -3.41 -22.15
N SER A 232 -13.25 -2.70 -21.66
CA SER A 232 -13.06 -1.40 -21.04
C SER A 232 -11.98 -1.52 -19.98
N GLN A 233 -11.01 -0.60 -20.03
CA GLN A 233 -10.02 -0.44 -18.98
C GLN A 233 -10.71 0.12 -17.72
N ARG A 234 -11.50 -0.72 -17.05
CA ARG A 234 -11.87 -0.60 -15.64
C ARG A 234 -10.75 -1.13 -14.74
N GLY A 235 -9.50 -0.83 -15.11
CA GLY A 235 -8.49 -0.60 -14.09
C GLY A 235 -8.93 0.65 -13.35
N GLY A 236 -9.39 0.48 -12.11
CA GLY A 236 -9.72 1.62 -11.25
C GLY A 236 -8.50 2.54 -11.16
N ALA A 237 -8.73 3.85 -11.03
CA ALA A 237 -7.64 4.83 -11.04
C ALA A 237 -6.61 4.49 -9.95
N GLY A 238 -5.46 3.97 -10.38
CA GLY A 238 -4.38 3.46 -9.53
C GLY A 238 -3.62 4.58 -8.84
N GLY A 239 -4.29 5.28 -7.93
CA GLY A 239 -3.70 6.34 -7.13
C GLY A 239 -2.67 5.78 -6.16
N ALA A 240 -1.45 6.28 -6.27
CA ALA A 240 -0.35 6.22 -5.29
C ALA A 240 0.07 4.85 -4.72
N PHE A 241 -0.81 4.20 -3.97
CA PHE A 241 -0.51 3.04 -3.13
C PHE A 241 -1.25 1.77 -3.55
N SER A 242 -2.16 1.85 -4.54
CA SER A 242 -3.01 0.74 -5.01
C SER A 242 -3.70 0.01 -3.84
N ILE A 243 -4.51 0.77 -3.09
CA ILE A 243 -5.17 0.31 -1.86
C ILE A 243 -6.71 0.15 -2.00
N GLY A 244 -7.26 0.23 -3.22
CA GLY A 244 -8.71 0.12 -3.45
C GLY A 244 -9.54 1.25 -2.81
N THR A 245 -10.87 1.16 -2.97
CA THR A 245 -11.82 2.19 -2.49
C THR A 245 -12.17 2.00 -1.01
N VAL A 246 -12.21 3.10 -0.25
CA VAL A 246 -12.58 3.12 1.17
C VAL A 246 -13.95 2.47 1.40
N GLY A 247 -14.05 1.59 2.39
CA GLY A 247 -15.30 0.95 2.81
C GLY A 247 -15.10 -0.43 3.45
N PRO A 248 -16.12 -1.02 4.10
CA PRO A 248 -16.00 -2.26 4.88
C PRO A 248 -15.50 -3.49 4.11
N LEU A 249 -15.67 -3.50 2.78
CA LEU A 249 -15.23 -4.60 1.90
C LEU A 249 -13.87 -4.33 1.24
N ARG A 250 -13.17 -3.23 1.57
CA ARG A 250 -11.90 -2.83 0.92
C ARG A 250 -10.82 -3.91 0.97
N LEU A 251 -10.69 -4.59 2.12
CA LEU A 251 -9.76 -5.71 2.28
C LEU A 251 -10.07 -6.89 1.37
N LEU A 252 -11.30 -7.02 0.84
CA LEU A 252 -11.67 -8.07 -0.10
C LEU A 252 -11.46 -7.67 -1.57
N GLN A 253 -11.27 -6.39 -1.90
CA GLN A 253 -11.13 -5.89 -3.27
C GLN A 253 -9.87 -6.44 -3.98
N SER A 254 -9.82 -6.32 -5.30
CA SER A 254 -8.69 -6.75 -6.15
C SER A 254 -7.32 -6.24 -5.71
N ASP A 255 -7.27 -5.04 -5.12
CA ASP A 255 -6.06 -4.32 -4.75
C ASP A 255 -5.41 -4.88 -3.47
N LEU A 256 -6.22 -5.19 -2.46
CA LEU A 256 -5.76 -5.63 -1.12
C LEU A 256 -5.99 -7.12 -0.86
N GLY A 257 -7.05 -7.69 -1.44
CA GLY A 257 -7.49 -9.07 -1.23
C GLY A 257 -6.40 -10.10 -1.48
N PRO A 258 -5.78 -10.11 -2.68
CA PRO A 258 -4.65 -10.98 -3.00
C PRO A 258 -3.39 -10.76 -2.15
N GLN A 259 -3.32 -9.72 -1.31
CA GLN A 259 -2.19 -9.48 -0.40
C GLN A 259 -2.40 -10.07 1.00
N ILE A 260 -3.66 -10.27 1.46
CA ILE A 260 -3.92 -10.67 2.86
C ILE A 260 -5.19 -11.50 3.11
N SER A 261 -6.24 -11.37 2.30
CA SER A 261 -7.59 -11.83 2.66
C SER A 261 -7.91 -13.28 2.30
N TRP A 262 -6.94 -14.03 1.76
CA TRP A 262 -7.05 -15.42 1.30
C TRP A 262 -7.75 -16.39 2.27
N LEU A 263 -7.66 -16.15 3.58
CA LEU A 263 -8.24 -16.98 4.64
C LEU A 263 -9.18 -16.20 5.57
N LEU A 264 -9.45 -14.92 5.27
CA LEU A 264 -10.30 -14.06 6.09
C LEU A 264 -11.73 -14.62 6.26
N PRO A 265 -12.40 -15.20 5.24
CA PRO A 265 -13.71 -15.84 5.44
C PRO A 265 -13.65 -17.05 6.38
N ALA A 266 -12.68 -17.95 6.18
CA ALA A 266 -12.49 -19.11 7.05
C ALA A 266 -12.12 -18.73 8.49
N ALA A 267 -11.38 -17.63 8.69
CA ALA A 267 -11.08 -17.10 10.03
C ALA A 267 -12.32 -16.51 10.72
N ILE A 268 -13.19 -15.77 9.99
CA ILE A 268 -14.44 -15.22 10.53
C ILE A 268 -15.43 -16.33 10.88
N ILE A 269 -15.65 -17.29 9.97
CA ILE A 269 -16.53 -18.44 10.22
C ILE A 269 -15.94 -19.35 11.32
N GLY A 270 -14.60 -19.45 11.37
CA GLY A 270 -13.85 -20.11 12.43
C GLY A 270 -14.04 -19.48 13.80
N PHE A 271 -14.04 -18.15 13.91
CA PHE A 271 -14.41 -17.45 15.14
C PHE A 271 -15.85 -17.78 15.57
N ILE A 272 -16.82 -17.69 14.66
CA ILE A 272 -18.24 -17.97 14.94
C ILE A 272 -18.40 -19.42 15.46
N SER A 273 -17.78 -20.38 14.77
CA SER A 273 -17.70 -21.78 15.17
C SER A 273 -17.13 -21.94 16.58
N ALA A 274 -15.94 -21.40 16.83
CA ALA A 274 -15.23 -21.60 18.07
C ALA A 274 -15.90 -20.90 19.25
N PHE A 275 -16.41 -19.68 19.07
CA PHE A 275 -17.11 -18.94 20.10
C PHE A 275 -18.42 -19.62 20.50
N ALA A 276 -19.14 -20.20 19.54
CA ALA A 276 -20.35 -20.99 19.77
C ALA A 276 -20.08 -22.44 20.25
N TYR A 277 -18.87 -22.97 20.04
CA TYR A 277 -18.42 -24.26 20.58
C TYR A 277 -18.01 -24.15 22.05
N TYR A 278 -17.33 -23.07 22.43
CA TYR A 278 -16.90 -22.79 23.80
C TYR A 278 -17.90 -21.95 24.62
N LEU A 279 -19.17 -21.90 24.17
CA LEU A 279 -20.26 -21.20 24.84
C LEU A 279 -20.86 -22.06 25.97
N ASP A 280 -20.47 -21.75 27.20
CA ASP A 280 -21.06 -22.33 28.41
C ASP A 280 -22.45 -21.74 28.66
N ARG A 281 -23.50 -22.45 28.23
CA ARG A 281 -24.90 -22.01 28.36
C ARG A 281 -25.40 -21.89 29.81
N LYS A 282 -24.63 -22.33 30.82
CA LYS A 282 -24.98 -22.13 32.24
C LYS A 282 -24.49 -20.79 32.79
N ARG A 283 -23.64 -20.07 32.06
CA ARG A 283 -23.13 -18.74 32.43
C ARG A 283 -24.11 -17.64 32.06
N LYS A 284 -24.04 -16.51 32.78
CA LYS A 284 -24.69 -15.27 32.35
C LYS A 284 -24.04 -14.78 31.05
N TRP A 285 -24.78 -14.08 30.19
CA TRP A 285 -24.32 -13.68 28.85
C TRP A 285 -23.02 -12.84 28.83
N TYR A 286 -22.70 -12.15 29.93
CA TYR A 286 -21.47 -11.37 30.12
C TYR A 286 -20.30 -12.16 30.75
N GLN A 287 -20.47 -13.44 31.08
CA GLN A 287 -19.45 -14.28 31.70
C GLN A 287 -18.84 -15.25 30.67
N THR A 288 -17.69 -14.89 30.13
CA THR A 288 -16.95 -15.68 29.15
C THR A 288 -16.24 -16.90 29.76
N THR A 289 -15.91 -17.87 28.90
CA THR A 289 -14.92 -18.93 29.20
C THR A 289 -13.50 -18.45 28.89
N ILE A 290 -12.47 -19.17 29.38
CA ILE A 290 -11.06 -18.84 29.09
C ILE A 290 -10.80 -18.90 27.57
N GLN A 291 -11.37 -19.90 26.90
CA GLN A 291 -11.30 -20.08 25.45
C GLN A 291 -11.98 -18.92 24.70
N GLN A 292 -13.15 -18.46 25.17
CA GLN A 292 -13.78 -17.25 24.63
C GLN A 292 -12.94 -15.99 24.85
N ASN A 293 -12.24 -15.85 25.98
CA ASN A 293 -11.32 -14.72 26.19
C ASN A 293 -10.16 -14.72 25.17
N HIS A 294 -9.56 -15.87 24.87
CA HIS A 294 -8.54 -15.96 23.81
C HIS A 294 -9.12 -15.68 22.41
N LEU A 295 -10.36 -16.11 22.13
CA LEU A 295 -11.03 -15.77 20.86
C LEU A 295 -11.33 -14.26 20.74
N LEU A 296 -11.79 -13.63 21.82
CA LEU A 296 -12.04 -12.19 21.89
C LEU A 296 -10.75 -11.37 21.83
N PHE A 297 -9.62 -11.90 22.30
CA PHE A 297 -8.30 -11.32 22.04
C PHE A 297 -7.99 -11.27 20.53
N TRP A 298 -8.06 -12.42 19.83
CA TRP A 298 -7.76 -12.45 18.40
C TRP A 298 -8.76 -11.65 17.56
N LEU A 299 -10.04 -11.63 17.93
CA LEU A 299 -11.04 -10.78 17.28
C LEU A 299 -10.81 -9.28 17.59
N GLY A 300 -10.44 -8.96 18.83
CA GLY A 300 -10.10 -7.61 19.28
C GLY A 300 -8.80 -7.06 18.68
N TRP A 301 -7.94 -7.94 18.13
CA TRP A 301 -6.85 -7.57 17.23
C TRP A 301 -7.39 -7.40 15.80
N LEU A 302 -8.11 -8.40 15.28
CA LEU A 302 -8.59 -8.42 13.89
C LEU A 302 -9.44 -7.19 13.53
N ILE A 303 -10.47 -6.88 14.32
CA ILE A 303 -11.48 -5.87 13.96
C ILE A 303 -10.89 -4.45 13.91
N PRO A 304 -10.17 -3.93 14.92
CA PRO A 304 -9.59 -2.58 14.84
C PRO A 304 -8.57 -2.43 13.72
N VAL A 305 -7.73 -3.45 13.49
CA VAL A 305 -6.74 -3.44 12.40
C VAL A 305 -7.44 -3.49 11.03
N ALA A 306 -8.47 -4.33 10.88
CA ALA A 306 -9.21 -4.42 9.63
C ALA A 306 -10.02 -3.15 9.34
N GLY A 307 -10.62 -2.55 10.38
CA GLY A 307 -11.32 -1.28 10.31
C GLY A 307 -10.39 -0.15 9.85
N PHE A 308 -9.21 -0.01 10.46
CA PHE A 308 -8.21 0.99 10.05
C PHE A 308 -7.85 0.90 8.57
N PHE A 309 -7.42 -0.27 8.06
CA PHE A 309 -7.06 -0.40 6.65
C PHE A 309 -8.25 -0.19 5.70
N SER A 310 -9.47 -0.51 6.16
CA SER A 310 -10.71 -0.25 5.42
C SER A 310 -11.05 1.23 5.26
N ILE A 311 -10.58 2.12 6.16
CA ILE A 311 -10.90 3.57 6.14
C ILE A 311 -9.69 4.48 5.87
N ALA A 312 -8.46 4.01 6.06
CA ALA A 312 -7.25 4.83 5.99
C ALA A 312 -7.05 5.49 4.62
N SER A 313 -6.72 6.78 4.63
CA SER A 313 -6.45 7.58 3.44
C SER A 313 -5.23 7.09 2.68
N PHE A 314 -4.14 6.70 3.37
CA PHE A 314 -2.94 6.16 2.72
C PHE A 314 -2.09 5.23 3.60
N PHE A 315 -1.65 4.11 3.01
CA PHE A 315 -0.74 3.13 3.61
C PHE A 315 -0.12 2.26 2.51
N HIS A 316 0.98 1.56 2.80
CA HIS A 316 1.49 0.54 1.88
C HIS A 316 0.81 -0.81 2.16
N PRO A 317 0.41 -1.60 1.13
CA PRO A 317 -0.29 -2.87 1.34
C PRO A 317 0.41 -3.86 2.29
N TYR A 318 1.75 -3.89 2.32
CA TYR A 318 2.48 -4.79 3.22
C TYR A 318 2.32 -4.47 4.72
N TYR A 319 1.82 -3.29 5.11
CA TYR A 319 1.45 -2.99 6.50
C TYR A 319 0.30 -3.89 6.99
N MET A 320 -0.51 -4.45 6.08
CA MET A 320 -1.60 -5.38 6.40
C MET A 320 -1.13 -6.72 6.98
N ILE A 321 0.17 -7.00 7.02
CA ILE A 321 0.76 -8.11 7.79
C ILE A 321 0.29 -8.13 9.26
N MET A 322 -0.12 -6.98 9.81
CA MET A 322 -0.80 -6.86 11.11
C MET A 322 -2.08 -7.72 11.24
N LEU A 323 -2.70 -8.14 10.14
CA LEU A 323 -3.87 -9.02 10.13
C LEU A 323 -3.49 -10.51 10.11
N ALA A 324 -2.24 -10.86 9.74
CA ALA A 324 -1.85 -12.26 9.56
C ALA A 324 -1.90 -13.09 10.86
N PRO A 325 -1.43 -12.61 12.03
CA PRO A 325 -1.55 -13.37 13.28
C PRO A 325 -3.00 -13.69 13.70
N PRO A 326 -3.95 -12.74 13.79
CA PRO A 326 -5.33 -13.09 14.16
C PRO A 326 -6.06 -13.90 13.09
N ILE A 327 -5.80 -13.70 11.80
CA ILE A 327 -6.35 -14.57 10.74
C ILE A 327 -5.86 -16.01 10.93
N ALA A 328 -4.55 -16.22 11.10
CA ALA A 328 -3.98 -17.56 11.29
C ALA A 328 -4.49 -18.24 12.57
N ALA A 329 -4.58 -17.50 13.68
CA ALA A 329 -5.05 -18.03 14.96
C ALA A 329 -6.55 -18.43 14.90
N LEU A 330 -7.41 -17.56 14.35
CA LEU A 330 -8.84 -17.84 14.23
C LEU A 330 -9.14 -18.94 13.18
N PHE A 331 -8.36 -19.00 12.10
CA PHE A 331 -8.41 -20.11 11.14
C PHE A 331 -8.01 -21.45 11.78
N GLY A 332 -6.90 -21.49 12.52
CA GLY A 332 -6.41 -22.71 13.18
C GLY A 332 -7.36 -23.23 14.26
N ILE A 333 -7.79 -22.36 15.18
CA ILE A 333 -8.76 -22.73 16.24
C ILE A 333 -10.11 -23.11 15.59
N GLY A 334 -10.57 -22.31 14.63
CA GLY A 334 -11.81 -22.52 13.91
C GLY A 334 -11.86 -23.85 13.17
N THR A 335 -10.80 -24.23 12.47
CA THR A 335 -10.69 -25.54 11.78
C THR A 335 -10.95 -26.70 12.75
N VAL A 336 -10.42 -26.64 13.97
CA VAL A 336 -10.61 -27.69 14.99
C VAL A 336 -12.06 -27.72 15.50
N THR A 337 -12.68 -26.58 15.79
CA THR A 337 -14.06 -26.53 16.30
C THR A 337 -15.08 -26.84 15.21
N MET A 338 -14.87 -26.34 13.99
CA MET A 338 -15.68 -26.63 12.81
C MET A 338 -15.63 -28.12 12.45
N PHE A 339 -14.47 -28.78 12.55
CA PHE A 339 -14.37 -30.23 12.31
C PHE A 339 -15.09 -31.08 13.37
N LYS A 340 -15.08 -30.66 14.64
CA LYS A 340 -15.86 -31.32 15.70
C LYS A 340 -17.37 -31.13 15.49
N GLN A 341 -17.79 -29.90 15.17
CA GLN A 341 -19.19 -29.58 14.86
C GLN A 341 -19.68 -30.27 13.59
N PHE A 342 -18.83 -30.44 12.57
CA PHE A 342 -19.11 -31.22 11.36
C PHE A 342 -19.36 -32.71 11.64
N LYS A 343 -19.18 -33.22 12.87
CA LYS A 343 -19.51 -34.60 13.24
C LYS A 343 -20.81 -34.75 14.04
N THR A 344 -21.56 -33.68 14.30
CA THR A 344 -22.90 -33.75 14.93
C THR A 344 -23.99 -34.08 13.90
N ASP A 345 -25.26 -34.04 14.28
CA ASP A 345 -26.40 -34.11 13.35
C ASP A 345 -26.33 -32.95 12.33
N LEU A 346 -26.60 -33.25 11.05
CA LEU A 346 -26.74 -32.27 9.96
C LEU A 346 -27.92 -31.30 10.17
N LYS A 347 -28.90 -31.63 11.01
CA LYS A 347 -29.97 -30.72 11.43
C LYS A 347 -29.47 -29.54 12.27
N HIS A 348 -28.26 -29.61 12.85
CA HIS A 348 -27.68 -28.50 13.59
C HIS A 348 -26.87 -27.58 12.66
N TRP A 349 -27.16 -26.28 12.69
CA TRP A 349 -26.46 -25.25 11.90
C TRP A 349 -24.93 -25.30 12.03
N GLN A 350 -24.41 -25.66 13.22
CA GLN A 350 -22.98 -25.76 13.47
C GLN A 350 -22.29 -26.80 12.57
N ALA A 351 -22.99 -27.87 12.16
CA ALA A 351 -22.45 -28.89 11.28
C ALA A 351 -22.14 -28.39 9.85
N TRP A 352 -22.72 -27.25 9.45
CA TRP A 352 -22.53 -26.64 8.14
C TRP A 352 -21.40 -25.62 8.09
N LEU A 353 -20.82 -25.21 9.23
CA LEU A 353 -19.78 -24.19 9.27
C LEU A 353 -18.51 -24.61 8.53
N LEU A 354 -18.10 -25.88 8.62
CA LEU A 354 -16.95 -26.39 7.84
C LEU A 354 -17.23 -26.36 6.31
N PRO A 355 -18.33 -26.94 5.80
CA PRO A 355 -18.75 -26.76 4.40
C PRO A 355 -18.77 -25.30 3.93
N ILE A 356 -19.41 -24.40 4.68
CA ILE A 356 -19.56 -22.98 4.30
C ILE A 356 -18.18 -22.29 4.28
N ALA A 357 -17.33 -22.54 5.28
CA ALA A 357 -15.97 -21.99 5.30
C ALA A 357 -15.15 -22.44 4.08
N ILE A 358 -15.23 -23.71 3.68
CA ILE A 358 -14.54 -24.24 2.50
C ILE A 358 -15.10 -23.58 1.23
N VAL A 359 -16.43 -23.56 1.03
CA VAL A 359 -17.06 -23.03 -0.18
C VAL A 359 -16.80 -21.54 -0.36
N VAL A 360 -17.04 -20.72 0.68
CA VAL A 360 -16.85 -19.26 0.61
C VAL A 360 -15.37 -18.91 0.40
N THR A 361 -14.45 -19.61 1.07
CA THR A 361 -13.02 -19.39 0.88
C THR A 361 -12.57 -19.81 -0.51
N THR A 362 -12.97 -20.99 -0.99
CA THR A 362 -12.66 -21.49 -2.34
C THR A 362 -13.16 -20.51 -3.42
N GLY A 363 -14.38 -19.98 -3.27
CA GLY A 363 -14.93 -18.97 -4.19
C GLY A 363 -14.12 -17.68 -4.21
N LEU A 364 -13.73 -17.16 -3.03
CA LEU A 364 -12.88 -15.96 -2.92
C LEU A 364 -11.50 -16.18 -3.57
N GLN A 365 -10.86 -17.31 -3.27
CA GLN A 365 -9.54 -17.65 -3.82
C GLN A 365 -9.59 -17.89 -5.33
N ALA A 366 -10.62 -18.57 -5.85
CA ALA A 366 -10.81 -18.74 -7.28
C ALA A 366 -11.00 -17.39 -8.01
N TRP A 367 -11.73 -16.45 -7.40
CA TRP A 367 -11.82 -15.09 -7.94
C TRP A 367 -10.47 -14.35 -7.91
N TYR A 368 -9.70 -14.40 -6.81
CA TYR A 368 -8.36 -13.79 -6.78
C TYR A 368 -7.42 -14.38 -7.83
N VAL A 369 -7.46 -15.70 -8.05
CA VAL A 369 -6.70 -16.36 -9.13
C VAL A 369 -7.21 -15.89 -10.52
N SER A 370 -8.51 -15.65 -10.68
CA SER A 370 -9.11 -15.19 -11.95
C SER A 370 -8.67 -13.79 -12.41
N LEU A 371 -8.16 -12.97 -11.48
CA LEU A 371 -7.60 -11.64 -11.79
C LEU A 371 -6.30 -11.73 -12.62
N TYR A 372 -5.61 -12.88 -12.58
CA TYR A 372 -4.31 -13.10 -13.23
C TYR A 372 -4.33 -14.26 -14.23
N TYR A 373 -5.25 -15.21 -14.08
CA TYR A 373 -5.22 -16.51 -14.75
C TYR A 373 -6.60 -16.94 -15.26
N GLN A 374 -6.68 -17.46 -16.49
CA GLN A 374 -7.96 -17.73 -17.16
C GLN A 374 -8.60 -19.09 -16.81
N TRP A 375 -7.80 -20.13 -16.53
CA TRP A 375 -8.31 -21.51 -16.34
C TRP A 375 -7.94 -22.11 -14.98
N GLN A 376 -6.88 -21.63 -14.35
CA GLN A 376 -6.45 -21.99 -13.00
C GLN A 376 -7.54 -21.78 -11.91
N PRO A 377 -8.50 -20.84 -12.02
CA PRO A 377 -9.64 -20.77 -11.09
C PRO A 377 -10.46 -22.07 -11.01
N PHE A 378 -10.58 -22.80 -12.12
CA PHE A 378 -11.29 -24.09 -12.14
C PHE A 378 -10.53 -25.17 -11.34
N LEU A 379 -9.20 -25.11 -11.27
CA LEU A 379 -8.41 -26.01 -10.40
C LEU A 379 -8.68 -25.72 -8.91
N VAL A 380 -8.77 -24.44 -8.53
CA VAL A 380 -9.09 -24.03 -7.15
C VAL A 380 -10.49 -24.53 -6.76
N ILE A 381 -11.47 -24.32 -7.64
CA ILE A 381 -12.85 -24.82 -7.46
C ILE A 381 -12.86 -26.35 -7.36
N ALA A 382 -12.19 -27.06 -8.27
CA ALA A 382 -12.14 -28.53 -8.26
C ALA A 382 -11.47 -29.08 -6.99
N GLY A 383 -10.38 -28.47 -6.50
CA GLY A 383 -9.73 -28.84 -5.25
C GLY A 383 -10.62 -28.64 -4.02
N GLY A 384 -11.31 -27.51 -3.93
CA GLY A 384 -12.27 -27.24 -2.85
C GLY A 384 -13.48 -28.18 -2.88
N LEU A 385 -14.02 -28.47 -4.06
CA LEU A 385 -15.10 -29.45 -4.25
C LEU A 385 -14.66 -30.87 -3.88
N LEU A 386 -13.46 -31.31 -4.31
CA LEU A 386 -12.90 -32.62 -3.95
C LEU A 386 -12.74 -32.75 -2.43
N GLY A 387 -12.16 -31.74 -1.77
CA GLY A 387 -12.04 -31.72 -0.31
C GLY A 387 -13.40 -31.79 0.41
N LEU A 388 -14.41 -31.08 -0.12
CA LEU A 388 -15.77 -31.09 0.41
C LEU A 388 -16.46 -32.47 0.24
N ILE A 389 -16.35 -33.07 -0.94
CA ILE A 389 -16.90 -34.40 -1.26
C ILE A 389 -16.25 -35.46 -0.34
N LEU A 390 -14.92 -35.44 -0.21
CA LEU A 390 -14.19 -36.34 0.68
C LEU A 390 -14.59 -36.14 2.15
N LEU A 391 -14.85 -34.91 2.59
CA LEU A 391 -15.35 -34.65 3.95
C LEU A 391 -16.74 -35.24 4.19
N PHE A 392 -17.67 -35.13 3.24
CA PHE A 392 -19.01 -35.72 3.38
C PHE A 392 -19.00 -37.26 3.33
N ILE A 393 -18.31 -37.87 2.35
CA ILE A 393 -18.17 -39.34 2.27
C ILE A 393 -17.41 -39.88 3.50
N GLY A 394 -16.37 -39.17 3.92
CA GLY A 394 -15.51 -39.53 5.05
C GLY A 394 -16.10 -39.20 6.43
N ARG A 395 -17.23 -38.48 6.54
CA ARG A 395 -17.78 -37.90 7.79
C ARG A 395 -17.79 -38.89 8.97
N THR A 396 -18.29 -40.10 8.71
CA THR A 396 -18.44 -41.21 9.67
C THR A 396 -17.33 -42.25 9.60
N LYS A 397 -16.33 -42.08 8.73
CA LYS A 397 -15.24 -43.03 8.49
C LYS A 397 -13.97 -42.64 9.27
N ALA A 398 -13.08 -43.60 9.51
CA ALA A 398 -11.82 -43.36 10.23
C ALA A 398 -10.92 -42.30 9.53
N TRP A 399 -10.88 -42.31 8.19
CA TRP A 399 -10.09 -41.39 7.36
C TRP A 399 -10.64 -39.96 7.28
N CYS A 400 -11.69 -39.60 8.03
CA CYS A 400 -12.24 -38.24 8.08
C CYS A 400 -11.18 -37.15 8.39
N LYS A 401 -10.17 -37.48 9.21
CA LYS A 401 -9.04 -36.56 9.48
C LYS A 401 -8.19 -36.30 8.23
N THR A 402 -7.98 -37.32 7.41
CA THR A 402 -7.28 -37.21 6.12
C THR A 402 -8.09 -36.39 5.12
N ALA A 403 -9.41 -36.58 5.08
CA ALA A 403 -10.31 -35.75 4.27
C ALA A 403 -10.22 -34.26 4.65
N LEU A 404 -10.19 -33.93 5.94
CA LEU A 404 -9.93 -32.57 6.41
C LEU A 404 -8.54 -32.08 5.95
N GLY A 405 -7.51 -32.91 6.08
CA GLY A 405 -6.15 -32.58 5.61
C GLY A 405 -6.12 -32.21 4.12
N VAL A 406 -6.80 -32.97 3.26
CA VAL A 406 -6.93 -32.68 1.82
C VAL A 406 -7.71 -31.38 1.58
N ALA A 407 -8.84 -31.17 2.27
CA ALA A 407 -9.65 -29.96 2.13
C ALA A 407 -8.90 -28.70 2.57
N ILE A 408 -8.12 -28.78 3.66
CA ILE A 408 -7.25 -27.68 4.12
C ILE A 408 -6.11 -27.46 3.13
N ALA A 409 -5.44 -28.51 2.65
CA ALA A 409 -4.37 -28.39 1.65
C ALA A 409 -4.84 -27.70 0.35
N ALA A 410 -6.06 -28.00 -0.12
CA ALA A 410 -6.65 -27.36 -1.28
C ALA A 410 -6.79 -25.82 -1.10
N ILE A 411 -7.30 -25.35 0.04
CA ILE A 411 -7.41 -23.91 0.34
C ILE A 411 -6.10 -23.26 0.82
N MET A 412 -5.04 -24.04 1.06
CA MET A 412 -3.68 -23.53 1.25
C MET A 412 -2.93 -23.32 -0.06
N ALA A 413 -3.23 -24.10 -1.12
CA ALA A 413 -2.41 -24.15 -2.34
C ALA A 413 -2.26 -22.78 -3.03
N ALA A 414 -3.36 -22.05 -3.24
CA ALA A 414 -3.33 -20.72 -3.87
C ALA A 414 -2.61 -19.65 -3.02
N PRO A 415 -2.93 -19.44 -1.72
CA PRO A 415 -2.18 -18.48 -0.89
C PRO A 415 -0.72 -18.87 -0.69
N ALA A 416 -0.39 -20.17 -0.60
CA ALA A 416 0.99 -20.63 -0.52
C ALA A 416 1.78 -20.23 -1.77
N PHE A 417 1.25 -20.48 -2.98
CA PHE A 417 1.86 -20.03 -4.22
C PHE A 417 2.04 -18.50 -4.24
N TRP A 418 1.02 -17.73 -3.86
CA TRP A 418 1.12 -16.26 -3.77
C TRP A 418 2.25 -15.82 -2.83
N SER A 419 2.36 -16.42 -1.63
CA SER A 419 3.41 -16.10 -0.65
C SER A 419 4.83 -16.42 -1.13
N LEU A 420 4.98 -17.38 -2.06
CA LEU A 420 6.28 -17.74 -2.65
C LEU A 420 6.68 -16.84 -3.83
N THR A 421 5.73 -16.14 -4.47
CA THR A 421 6.03 -15.29 -5.66
C THR A 421 7.17 -14.27 -5.46
N PRO A 422 7.39 -13.62 -4.30
CA PRO A 422 8.48 -12.65 -4.15
C PRO A 422 9.84 -13.35 -4.08
N THR A 423 9.90 -14.50 -3.41
CA THR A 423 11.09 -15.36 -3.33
C THR A 423 11.46 -15.92 -4.70
N ILE A 424 10.48 -16.39 -5.47
CA ILE A 424 10.69 -16.89 -6.85
C ILE A 424 11.11 -15.76 -7.79
N ALA A 425 10.55 -14.55 -7.63
CA ALA A 425 10.86 -13.38 -8.46
C ALA A 425 12.18 -12.68 -8.09
N GLY A 426 12.87 -13.09 -7.02
CA GLY A 426 14.13 -12.49 -6.56
C GLY A 426 14.07 -10.98 -6.29
N SER A 427 12.89 -10.43 -6.01
CA SER A 427 12.62 -8.99 -6.06
C SER A 427 11.51 -8.56 -5.05
N SER A 428 10.91 -7.39 -5.24
CA SER A 428 9.97 -6.75 -4.29
C SER A 428 10.57 -6.28 -2.94
N ALA A 429 11.90 -6.28 -2.76
CA ALA A 429 12.53 -5.92 -1.47
C ALA A 429 12.22 -4.50 -0.96
N GLY A 430 12.15 -3.49 -1.84
CA GLY A 430 11.88 -2.09 -1.47
C GLY A 430 10.40 -1.76 -1.24
N ILE A 431 9.49 -2.52 -1.86
CA ILE A 431 8.04 -2.45 -1.62
C ILE A 431 7.53 -3.90 -1.63
N PRO A 432 7.44 -4.57 -0.47
CA PRO A 432 6.92 -5.93 -0.41
C PRO A 432 5.49 -6.02 -0.93
N SER A 433 5.24 -7.04 -1.74
CA SER A 433 3.95 -7.39 -2.34
C SER A 433 3.94 -8.87 -2.69
N ALA A 434 2.77 -9.46 -2.96
CA ALA A 434 2.62 -10.84 -3.40
C ALA A 434 1.76 -10.92 -4.67
N GLY A 435 2.18 -11.71 -5.65
CA GLY A 435 1.34 -12.12 -6.77
C GLY A 435 2.09 -12.39 -8.09
N PRO A 436 1.42 -13.07 -9.06
CA PRO A 436 2.00 -13.44 -10.36
C PRO A 436 2.61 -12.30 -11.17
N SER A 437 2.19 -11.05 -10.94
CA SER A 437 2.78 -9.86 -11.56
C SER A 437 4.28 -9.70 -11.28
N LEU A 438 4.80 -10.24 -10.17
CA LEU A 438 6.23 -10.27 -9.88
C LEU A 438 6.99 -11.25 -10.79
N LEU A 439 6.32 -12.28 -11.32
CA LEU A 439 6.92 -13.29 -12.20
C LEU A 439 6.90 -12.87 -13.68
N SER A 440 6.00 -11.96 -14.06
CA SER A 440 5.91 -11.41 -15.43
C SER A 440 6.60 -10.06 -15.59
N SER A 441 6.86 -9.32 -14.50
CA SER A 441 7.69 -8.12 -14.54
C SER A 441 9.17 -8.48 -14.44
N SER A 442 9.98 -8.04 -15.40
CA SER A 442 11.43 -8.27 -15.43
C SER A 442 12.16 -7.36 -14.43
N GLY A 443 12.02 -7.68 -13.12
CA GLY A 443 12.85 -7.18 -12.02
C GLY A 443 12.75 -5.68 -11.66
N ASN A 444 12.15 -4.84 -12.51
CA ASN A 444 12.38 -3.39 -12.46
C ASN A 444 11.35 -2.55 -11.65
N GLY A 445 10.57 -3.20 -10.77
CA GLY A 445 9.58 -2.52 -9.91
C GLY A 445 10.13 -1.94 -8.60
N GLY A 446 11.44 -2.04 -8.36
CA GLY A 446 12.07 -1.67 -7.10
C GLY A 446 12.12 -0.16 -6.83
N LEU A 447 11.74 0.24 -5.62
CA LEU A 447 12.00 1.60 -5.13
C LEU A 447 13.51 1.78 -4.92
N GLY A 448 14.16 2.54 -5.81
CA GLY A 448 15.63 2.63 -5.90
C GLY A 448 16.26 1.94 -7.11
N ASN A 449 15.49 1.22 -7.95
CA ASN A 449 15.99 0.56 -9.18
C ASN A 449 16.32 1.53 -10.33
N GLY A 450 16.38 2.84 -10.07
CA GLY A 450 16.80 3.81 -11.07
C GLY A 450 18.25 3.57 -11.47
N THR A 451 18.54 3.53 -12.77
CA THR A 451 19.93 3.40 -13.24
C THR A 451 20.65 4.74 -13.13
N ALA A 452 21.73 4.80 -12.36
CA ALA A 452 22.62 5.97 -12.34
C ALA A 452 23.29 6.15 -13.70
N ASP A 453 23.05 7.30 -14.33
CA ASP A 453 23.59 7.60 -15.65
C ASP A 453 25.13 7.60 -15.63
N SER A 454 25.71 6.84 -16.55
CA SER A 454 27.15 6.57 -16.56
C SER A 454 27.97 7.72 -17.15
N GLY A 455 27.37 8.57 -17.99
CA GLY A 455 28.00 9.78 -18.52
C GLY A 455 28.01 10.89 -17.47
N LEU A 456 26.85 11.13 -16.85
CA LEU A 456 26.69 12.07 -15.74
C LEU A 456 27.60 11.71 -14.55
N LEU A 457 27.60 10.44 -14.12
CA LEU A 457 28.43 10.01 -13.00
C LEU A 457 29.92 10.25 -13.28
N LYS A 458 30.44 9.74 -14.41
CA LYS A 458 31.84 9.99 -14.82
C LYS A 458 32.17 11.49 -14.90
N TYR A 459 31.23 12.32 -15.35
CA TYR A 459 31.40 13.77 -15.39
C TYR A 459 31.50 14.38 -13.99
N VAL A 460 30.56 14.12 -13.08
CA VAL A 460 30.59 14.73 -11.74
C VAL A 460 31.77 14.22 -10.92
N GLU A 461 32.19 12.97 -11.09
CA GLU A 461 33.38 12.42 -10.44
C GLU A 461 34.67 13.07 -10.94
N LYS A 462 34.86 13.16 -12.27
CA LYS A 462 36.07 13.78 -12.86
C LYS A 462 36.24 15.26 -12.45
N HIS A 463 35.15 15.97 -12.16
CA HIS A 463 35.18 17.39 -11.80
C HIS A 463 34.88 17.67 -10.31
N GLN A 464 34.68 16.62 -9.51
CA GLN A 464 34.41 16.71 -8.07
C GLN A 464 35.52 17.48 -7.34
N GLY A 465 36.79 17.13 -7.59
CA GLY A 465 37.93 17.64 -6.82
C GLY A 465 37.64 17.57 -5.31
N ASN A 466 37.97 18.62 -4.57
CA ASN A 466 37.83 18.69 -3.11
C ASN A 466 36.36 18.89 -2.63
N ALA A 467 35.35 18.78 -3.50
CA ALA A 467 33.95 18.94 -3.09
C ALA A 467 33.45 17.71 -2.32
N LYS A 468 32.91 17.92 -1.12
CA LYS A 468 32.39 16.87 -0.24
C LYS A 468 31.28 16.03 -0.88
N TYR A 469 30.47 16.63 -1.75
CA TYR A 469 29.34 15.98 -2.43
C TYR A 469 29.51 16.01 -3.95
N LEU A 470 29.16 14.92 -4.64
CA LEU A 470 29.14 14.87 -6.11
C LEU A 470 28.14 15.89 -6.68
N PHE A 471 26.92 15.88 -6.14
CA PHE A 471 25.88 16.86 -6.43
C PHE A 471 24.80 16.85 -5.33
N ALA A 472 23.93 17.85 -5.36
CA ALA A 472 22.65 17.86 -4.67
C ALA A 472 21.50 17.59 -5.63
N THR A 473 20.43 16.97 -5.13
CA THR A 473 19.16 16.77 -5.86
C THR A 473 18.01 16.77 -4.87
N SER A 474 16.77 16.94 -5.31
CA SER A 474 15.65 17.12 -4.39
C SER A 474 15.34 15.89 -3.53
N ASN A 475 15.43 14.67 -4.08
CA ASN A 475 14.87 13.47 -3.44
C ASN A 475 15.83 12.27 -3.41
N ALA A 476 15.62 11.39 -2.43
CA ALA A 476 16.43 10.19 -2.21
C ALA A 476 16.40 9.22 -3.40
N SER A 477 15.28 9.10 -4.12
CA SER A 477 15.15 8.21 -5.28
C SER A 477 16.07 8.62 -6.45
N THR A 478 16.36 9.92 -6.58
CA THR A 478 17.32 10.43 -7.59
C THR A 478 18.77 10.32 -7.10
N ALA A 479 19.01 10.40 -5.79
CA ALA A 479 20.36 10.33 -5.21
C ALA A 479 20.89 8.89 -5.09
N ALA A 480 20.08 7.96 -4.58
CA ALA A 480 20.54 6.63 -4.14
C ALA A 480 21.30 5.82 -5.20
N PRO A 481 20.89 5.77 -6.49
CA PRO A 481 21.64 5.04 -7.52
C PRO A 481 23.10 5.50 -7.67
N TYR A 482 23.35 6.80 -7.54
CA TYR A 482 24.68 7.38 -7.70
C TYR A 482 25.54 7.13 -6.45
N ILE A 483 24.95 7.14 -5.26
CA ILE A 483 25.61 6.74 -4.01
C ILE A 483 26.04 5.28 -4.10
N ILE A 484 25.13 4.38 -4.44
CA ILE A 484 25.38 2.92 -4.52
C ILE A 484 26.47 2.60 -5.57
N LYS A 485 26.43 3.25 -6.74
CA LYS A 485 27.36 2.97 -7.85
C LYS A 485 28.75 3.57 -7.69
N SER A 486 28.93 4.57 -6.82
CA SER A 486 30.22 5.28 -6.65
C SER A 486 30.84 5.19 -5.25
N GLY A 487 30.05 4.80 -4.23
CA GLY A 487 30.44 4.91 -2.83
C GLY A 487 30.54 6.34 -2.30
N LYS A 488 30.19 7.36 -3.09
CA LYS A 488 30.39 8.78 -2.76
C LYS A 488 29.10 9.47 -2.31
N ALA A 489 29.25 10.53 -1.53
CA ALA A 489 28.14 11.31 -1.00
C ALA A 489 27.40 12.11 -2.10
N VAL A 490 26.07 11.93 -2.13
CA VAL A 490 25.12 12.73 -2.93
C VAL A 490 24.06 13.27 -1.96
N MET A 491 23.69 14.54 -2.08
CA MET A 491 22.81 15.20 -1.11
C MET A 491 21.36 15.25 -1.60
N ALA A 492 20.47 14.47 -0.97
CA ALA A 492 19.03 14.56 -1.15
C ALA A 492 18.45 15.67 -0.25
N ILE A 493 18.30 16.90 -0.77
CA ILE A 493 18.01 18.10 0.04
C ILE A 493 16.56 18.21 0.55
N GLY A 494 15.66 17.40 0.02
CA GLY A 494 14.23 17.33 0.36
C GLY A 494 13.79 15.92 0.81
N GLY A 495 14.71 15.16 1.42
CA GLY A 495 14.41 13.86 2.00
C GLY A 495 13.93 12.82 0.99
N PHE A 496 12.92 12.03 1.36
CA PHE A 496 12.48 10.91 0.53
C PHE A 496 11.69 11.36 -0.72
N ASN A 497 10.72 12.26 -0.55
CA ASN A 497 9.78 12.69 -1.60
C ASN A 497 10.14 14.03 -2.28
N GLY A 498 11.15 14.75 -1.78
CA GLY A 498 11.59 16.04 -2.32
C GLY A 498 10.95 17.28 -1.67
N THR A 499 10.22 17.10 -0.58
CA THR A 499 9.52 18.15 0.20
C THR A 499 10.31 18.66 1.38
N ASP A 500 10.98 17.76 2.10
CA ASP A 500 11.39 17.97 3.49
C ASP A 500 12.28 19.23 3.62
N PRO A 501 12.03 20.13 4.59
CA PRO A 501 12.76 21.40 4.74
C PRO A 501 14.16 21.22 5.36
N ALA A 502 14.84 20.11 5.06
CA ALA A 502 16.06 19.64 5.71
C ALA A 502 17.28 20.56 5.59
N ILE A 503 17.27 21.50 4.63
CA ILE A 503 18.30 22.54 4.50
C ILE A 503 17.70 23.84 3.96
N THR A 504 18.09 24.97 4.55
CA THR A 504 17.69 26.30 4.07
C THR A 504 18.54 26.77 2.89
N LEU A 505 18.00 27.69 2.08
CA LEU A 505 18.77 28.35 1.01
C LEU A 505 20.05 29.05 1.53
N LYS A 506 20.06 29.54 2.78
CA LYS A 506 21.25 30.15 3.41
C LYS A 506 22.35 29.11 3.63
N GLN A 507 22.01 27.94 4.17
CA GLN A 507 22.95 26.82 4.35
C GLN A 507 23.41 26.24 3.01
N PHE A 508 22.51 26.09 2.03
CA PHE A 508 22.88 25.61 0.69
C PHE A 508 23.89 26.55 0.00
N LYS A 509 23.68 27.87 0.07
CA LYS A 509 24.64 28.88 -0.40
C LYS A 509 25.98 28.79 0.33
N ALA A 510 25.99 28.50 1.63
CA ALA A 510 27.23 28.32 2.39
C ALA A 510 28.03 27.10 1.91
N LEU A 511 27.39 25.97 1.61
CA LEU A 511 28.03 24.79 1.01
C LEU A 511 28.65 25.09 -0.37
N VAL A 512 27.96 25.88 -1.19
CA VAL A 512 28.49 26.33 -2.50
C VAL A 512 29.69 27.25 -2.31
N LYS A 513 29.60 28.27 -1.44
CA LYS A 513 30.70 29.21 -1.15
C LYS A 513 31.93 28.51 -0.56
N LYS A 514 31.74 27.50 0.30
CA LYS A 514 32.82 26.67 0.86
C LYS A 514 33.45 25.71 -0.16
N GLY A 515 32.80 25.49 -1.31
CA GLY A 515 33.24 24.53 -2.33
C GLY A 515 32.82 23.08 -2.07
N ASP A 516 32.12 22.81 -0.95
CA ASP A 516 31.58 21.48 -0.61
C ASP A 516 30.55 20.98 -1.63
N MET A 517 29.89 21.91 -2.33
CA MET A 517 28.83 21.64 -3.30
C MET A 517 29.09 22.37 -4.63
N LYS A 518 29.24 21.63 -5.73
CA LYS A 518 29.54 22.18 -7.08
C LYS A 518 28.41 22.05 -8.10
N TYR A 519 27.49 21.11 -7.90
CA TYR A 519 26.53 20.68 -8.91
C TYR A 519 25.16 20.42 -8.29
N TYR A 520 24.10 20.71 -9.03
CA TYR A 520 22.74 20.36 -8.67
C TYR A 520 22.04 19.69 -9.85
N LEU A 521 21.45 18.52 -9.60
CA LEU A 521 20.68 17.74 -10.55
C LEU A 521 19.19 17.94 -10.26
N SER A 522 18.50 18.66 -11.15
CA SER A 522 17.04 18.75 -11.06
C SER A 522 16.41 17.41 -11.40
N SER A 523 15.47 16.98 -10.55
CA SER A 523 14.65 15.78 -10.75
C SER A 523 13.30 16.08 -11.42
N GLY A 524 12.99 17.36 -11.65
CA GLY A 524 11.65 17.82 -12.02
C GLY A 524 10.58 17.62 -10.93
N ARG A 525 10.97 17.23 -9.72
CA ARG A 525 10.06 16.90 -8.60
C ARG A 525 10.64 17.40 -7.27
N SER A 526 10.35 18.65 -6.91
CA SER A 526 10.68 19.20 -5.59
C SER A 526 9.54 20.06 -5.02
N GLY A 527 9.37 20.02 -3.70
CA GLY A 527 8.61 21.01 -2.94
C GLY A 527 9.49 22.16 -2.44
N ASN A 528 10.80 21.92 -2.28
CA ASN A 528 11.78 22.90 -1.77
C ASN A 528 12.22 23.91 -2.85
N SER A 529 11.23 24.60 -3.43
CA SER A 529 11.30 25.47 -4.61
C SER A 529 12.34 26.60 -4.51
N LYS A 530 12.64 27.08 -3.30
CA LYS A 530 13.57 28.20 -3.07
C LYS A 530 15.02 27.87 -3.44
N ILE A 531 15.46 26.62 -3.28
CA ILE A 531 16.81 26.20 -3.68
C ILE A 531 16.85 25.96 -5.19
N GLU A 532 15.89 25.23 -5.74
CA GLU A 532 15.83 24.92 -7.17
C GLU A 532 15.68 26.19 -8.02
N ALA A 533 14.79 27.13 -7.65
CA ALA A 533 14.67 28.42 -8.33
C ALA A 533 15.94 29.28 -8.25
N TRP A 534 16.67 29.26 -7.13
CA TRP A 534 17.95 29.97 -7.04
C TRP A 534 19.01 29.34 -7.95
N VAL A 535 19.14 28.01 -7.93
CA VAL A 535 20.04 27.26 -8.82
C VAL A 535 19.69 27.49 -10.29
N THR A 536 18.42 27.51 -10.67
CA THR A 536 18.00 27.82 -12.04
C THR A 536 18.33 29.26 -12.43
N LYS A 537 18.22 30.23 -11.51
CA LYS A 537 18.52 31.65 -11.77
C LYS A 537 20.02 31.96 -11.88
N VAL A 538 20.88 31.33 -11.08
CA VAL A 538 22.34 31.64 -11.05
C VAL A 538 23.24 30.55 -11.61
N GLY A 539 22.70 29.37 -11.92
CA GLY A 539 23.49 28.21 -12.31
C GLY A 539 23.62 28.06 -13.82
N LYS A 540 24.86 28.05 -14.31
CA LYS A 540 25.16 27.68 -15.70
C LYS A 540 24.71 26.23 -15.91
N ARG A 541 23.63 26.06 -16.68
CA ARG A 541 23.19 24.75 -17.18
C ARG A 541 24.33 24.16 -18.02
N LEU A 542 24.65 22.90 -17.79
CA LEU A 542 25.70 22.21 -18.53
C LEU A 542 25.09 21.56 -19.79
N PRO A 543 25.72 21.68 -20.96
CA PRO A 543 25.27 20.99 -22.16
C PRO A 543 25.32 19.47 -21.97
N GLN A 544 24.38 18.75 -22.57
CA GLN A 544 24.15 17.35 -22.25
C GLN A 544 25.28 16.43 -22.71
N VAL A 545 25.85 15.69 -21.76
CA VAL A 545 26.32 14.32 -22.01
C VAL A 545 25.08 13.42 -21.86
N ASN A 546 24.23 13.41 -22.90
CA ASN A 546 22.94 12.74 -23.02
C ASN A 546 22.04 12.64 -21.76
N MET A 547 20.95 13.42 -21.78
CA MET A 547 19.83 13.43 -20.79
C MET A 547 20.07 14.05 -19.40
N ALA A 548 18.95 14.48 -18.81
CA ALA A 548 18.79 15.26 -17.57
C ALA A 548 19.48 16.66 -17.55
N ALA A 549 18.99 17.55 -16.68
CA ALA A 549 19.45 18.95 -16.61
C ALA A 549 20.34 19.16 -15.38
N LEU A 550 21.66 19.05 -15.59
CA LEU A 550 22.66 19.40 -14.58
C LEU A 550 22.94 20.91 -14.60
N HIS A 551 22.86 21.57 -13.43
CA HIS A 551 23.20 22.98 -13.26
C HIS A 551 24.42 23.12 -12.34
N ARG A 552 25.35 24.01 -12.72
CA ARG A 552 26.51 24.42 -11.92
C ARG A 552 26.28 25.85 -11.40
N PRO A 553 26.03 26.07 -10.09
CA PRO A 553 25.88 27.41 -9.53
C PRO A 553 27.05 28.34 -9.89
N ALA A 554 26.76 29.63 -10.06
CA ALA A 554 27.80 30.66 -10.00
C ALA A 554 28.53 30.61 -8.64
N ARG A 555 29.81 31.00 -8.64
CA ARG A 555 30.65 31.11 -7.44
C ARG A 555 30.38 32.43 -6.72
#